data_AF-V7FLL3-F1
#
_entry.id   AF-V7FLL3-F1
#
_cell.length_a   1.000
_cell.length_b   1.000
_cell.length_c   1.000
_cell.angle_alpha   90.00
_cell.angle_beta   90.00
_cell.angle_gamma   90.00
#
_symmetry.space_group_name_H-M   'P 1'
#
loop_
_entity.id
_entity.type
_entity.pdbx_description
1 polymer ?
#
loop_
_entity_poly.entity_id
_entity_poly.type
_entity_poly.pdbx_seq_one_letter_code
_entity_poly.pdbx_strand_id
1 'polypeptide(L)'
;MNPSAYVLAGLLPVIVQLFLLYQFARTPLGTAASQYWALALWIAVFVSTWSTFALTAKRFHDFGKPAYYALISLIIGFVLLFILAFFKSDPGPNRYGKRTNAPAEP
;
A
#
# COMPACT_ATOMS: atom_id res chain seq x y z
N MET A 1 5.29 -8.12 -10.39
CA MET A 1 4.60 -8.62 -9.17
C MET A 1 3.31 -9.35 -9.53
N ASN A 2 2.87 -10.35 -8.77
CA ASN A 2 1.56 -11.00 -8.98
C ASN A 2 0.43 -10.04 -8.54
N PRO A 3 -0.61 -9.79 -9.37
CA PRO A 3 -1.75 -8.94 -8.99
C PRO A 3 -2.41 -9.31 -7.66
N SER A 4 -2.56 -10.61 -7.37
CA SER A 4 -3.18 -11.06 -6.12
C SER A 4 -2.36 -10.69 -4.89
N ALA A 5 -1.03 -10.82 -4.96
CA ALA A 5 -0.13 -10.42 -3.90
C ALA A 5 -0.16 -8.91 -3.66
N TYR A 6 -0.29 -8.10 -4.73
CA TYR A 6 -0.45 -6.65 -4.61
C TYR A 6 -1.74 -6.27 -3.88
N VAL A 7 -2.85 -6.89 -4.26
CA VAL A 7 -4.17 -6.66 -3.64
C VAL A 7 -4.15 -7.05 -2.17
N LEU A 8 -3.68 -8.26 -1.84
CA LEU A 8 -3.64 -8.74 -0.47
C LEU A 8 -2.76 -7.85 0.42
N ALA A 9 -1.60 -7.44 -0.10
CA ALA A 9 -0.66 -6.59 0.63
C ALA A 9 -1.22 -5.19 0.91
N GLY A 10 -2.14 -4.69 0.09
CA GLY A 10 -2.81 -3.42 0.35
C GLY A 10 -4.17 -3.54 1.07
N LEU A 11 -4.87 -4.69 0.95
CA LEU A 11 -6.13 -4.95 1.65
C LEU A 11 -5.90 -5.13 3.16
N LEU A 12 -4.84 -5.83 3.55
CA LEU A 12 -4.51 -6.05 4.96
C LEU A 12 -4.36 -4.72 5.75
N PRO A 13 -3.56 -3.73 5.29
CA PRO A 13 -3.51 -2.39 5.86
C PRO A 13 -4.87 -1.73 6.07
N VAL A 14 -5.77 -1.83 5.08
CA VAL A 14 -7.10 -1.23 5.14
C VAL A 14 -7.94 -1.89 6.24
N ILE A 15 -7.91 -3.23 6.32
CA ILE A 15 -8.62 -3.98 7.37
C ILE A 15 -8.08 -3.61 8.75
N VAL A 16 -6.77 -3.51 8.92
CA VAL A 16 -6.14 -3.11 10.19
C VAL A 16 -6.57 -1.70 10.60
N GLN A 17 -6.59 -0.75 9.67
CA GLN A 17 -7.03 0.62 9.95
C GLN A 17 -8.52 0.67 10.32
N LEU A 18 -9.39 -0.04 9.58
CA LEU A 18 -10.82 -0.11 9.90
C LEU A 18 -11.07 -0.73 11.27
N PHE A 19 -10.32 -1.77 11.63
CA PHE A 19 -10.39 -2.37 12.96
C PHE A 19 -9.99 -1.38 14.06
N LEU A 20 -8.86 -0.68 13.91
CA LEU A 20 -8.39 0.28 14.89
C LEU A 20 -9.33 1.49 15.00
N LEU A 21 -9.87 1.96 13.88
CA LEU A 21 -10.88 3.02 13.84
C LEU A 21 -12.17 2.58 14.54
N TYR A 22 -12.62 1.35 14.32
CA TYR A 22 -13.78 0.79 15.01
C TYR A 22 -13.55 0.73 16.53
N GLN A 23 -12.37 0.28 16.97
CA GLN A 23 -11.99 0.24 18.38
C GLN A 23 -11.92 1.63 19.01
N PHE A 24 -11.45 2.64 18.26
CA PHE A 24 -11.50 4.03 18.68
C PHE A 24 -12.96 4.52 18.81
N ALA A 25 -13.79 4.30 17.79
CA ALA A 25 -15.17 4.80 17.72
C ALA A 25 -16.09 4.24 18.80
N ARG A 26 -15.85 3.00 19.26
CA ARG A 26 -16.61 2.39 20.36
C ARG A 26 -16.13 2.80 21.76
N THR A 27 -14.98 3.46 21.86
CA THR A 27 -14.37 3.81 23.15
C THR A 27 -14.80 5.22 23.57
N PRO A 28 -15.23 5.45 24.82
CA PRO A 28 -15.59 6.78 25.29
C PRO A 28 -14.46 7.81 25.10
N LEU A 29 -14.81 8.96 24.55
CA LEU A 29 -13.87 10.05 24.31
C LEU A 29 -13.30 10.61 25.63
N GLY A 30 -12.05 11.09 25.59
CA GLY A 30 -11.38 11.66 26.76
C GLY A 30 -10.78 10.63 27.73
N THR A 31 -10.89 9.34 27.41
CA THR A 31 -10.26 8.26 28.20
C THR A 31 -8.86 7.94 27.69
N ALA A 32 -7.98 7.42 28.56
CA ALA A 32 -6.66 6.91 28.16
C ALA A 32 -6.78 5.81 27.08
N ALA A 33 -7.79 4.94 27.18
CA ALA A 33 -8.07 3.93 26.17
C ALA A 33 -8.34 4.54 24.78
N SER A 34 -9.13 5.61 24.70
CA SER A 34 -9.38 6.30 23.41
C SER A 34 -8.10 6.89 22.81
N GLN A 35 -7.19 7.39 23.65
CA GLN A 35 -5.89 7.92 23.21
C GLN A 35 -4.97 6.81 22.67
N TYR A 36 -4.93 5.65 23.33
CA TYR A 36 -4.15 4.51 22.84
C TYR A 36 -4.66 3.96 21.51
N TRP A 37 -5.99 3.87 21.32
CA TRP A 37 -6.56 3.48 20.03
C TRP A 37 -6.25 4.49 18.92
N ALA A 38 -6.34 5.79 19.23
CA ALA A 38 -5.97 6.83 18.27
C ALA A 38 -4.48 6.75 17.90
N LEU A 39 -3.59 6.56 18.87
CA LEU A 39 -2.15 6.39 18.62
C LEU A 39 -1.87 5.16 17.76
N ALA A 40 -2.49 4.02 18.08
CA ALA A 40 -2.35 2.79 17.30
C ALA A 40 -2.84 2.99 15.86
N LEU A 41 -3.98 3.67 15.67
CA LEU A 41 -4.51 4.02 14.35
C LEU A 41 -3.51 4.89 13.57
N TRP A 42 -2.94 5.92 14.18
CA TRP A 42 -1.95 6.78 13.53
C TRP A 42 -0.70 6.01 13.12
N ILE A 43 -0.16 5.16 14.00
CA ILE A 43 0.98 4.28 13.65
C ILE A 43 0.62 3.39 12.46
N ALA A 44 -0.56 2.77 12.48
CA ALA A 44 -1.01 1.94 11.38
C ALA A 44 -1.12 2.73 10.07
N VAL A 45 -1.65 3.96 10.10
CA VAL A 45 -1.72 4.85 8.92
C VAL A 45 -0.33 5.17 8.37
N PHE A 46 0.64 5.52 9.22
CA PHE A 46 2.01 5.82 8.76
C PHE A 46 2.68 4.61 8.12
N VAL A 47 2.65 3.46 8.78
CA VAL A 47 3.23 2.20 8.27
C VAL A 47 2.55 1.80 6.96
N SER A 48 1.22 1.84 6.93
CA SER A 48 0.43 1.48 5.76
C SER A 48 0.71 2.40 4.57
N THR A 49 0.83 3.71 4.81
CA THR A 49 1.13 4.70 3.77
C THR A 49 2.47 4.39 3.12
N TRP A 50 3.51 4.12 3.93
CA TRP A 50 4.82 3.78 3.42
C TRP A 50 4.82 2.46 2.63
N SER A 51 4.22 1.40 3.19
CA SER A 51 4.11 0.11 2.51
C SER A 51 3.34 0.21 1.18
N THR A 52 2.23 0.96 1.16
CA THR A 52 1.42 1.16 -0.05
C THR A 52 2.17 1.95 -1.11
N PHE A 53 2.90 2.99 -0.71
CA PHE A 53 3.75 3.76 -1.61
C PHE A 53 4.84 2.88 -2.24
N ALA A 54 5.57 2.10 -1.43
CA ALA A 54 6.61 1.20 -1.91
C ALA A 54 6.08 0.13 -2.88
N LEU A 55 4.92 -0.47 -2.55
CA LEU A 55 4.25 -1.45 -3.42
C LEU A 55 3.80 -0.82 -4.74
N THR A 56 3.27 0.40 -4.68
CA THR A 56 2.80 1.13 -5.86
C THR A 56 3.97 1.56 -6.75
N ALA A 57 5.10 1.98 -6.18
CA ALA A 57 6.33 2.26 -6.91
C ALA A 57 6.84 1.01 -7.64
N LYS A 58 6.87 -0.14 -6.96
CA LYS A 58 7.19 -1.42 -7.58
C LYS A 58 6.20 -1.78 -8.70
N ARG A 59 4.91 -1.50 -8.51
CA ARG A 59 3.88 -1.76 -9.51
C ARG A 59 4.05 -0.87 -10.75
N PHE A 60 4.35 0.41 -10.58
CA PHE A 60 4.68 1.29 -11.71
C PHE A 60 5.95 0.85 -12.45
N HIS A 61 6.97 0.37 -11.73
CA HIS A 61 8.15 -0.25 -12.36
C HIS A 61 7.79 -1.50 -13.16
N ASP A 62 6.85 -2.33 -12.68
CA ASP A 62 6.32 -3.48 -13.46
C ASP A 62 5.67 -3.03 -14.79
N PHE A 63 5.16 -1.79 -14.88
CA PHE A 63 4.63 -1.17 -16.12
C PHE A 63 5.68 -0.34 -16.89
N GLY A 64 6.97 -0.50 -16.57
CA GLY A 64 8.04 0.28 -17.18
C GLY A 64 8.00 1.79 -16.88
N LYS A 65 7.11 2.24 -15.99
CA LYS A 65 6.97 3.63 -15.58
C LYS A 65 7.90 3.95 -14.41
N PRO A 66 8.40 5.19 -14.30
CA PRO A 66 9.22 5.63 -13.17
C PRO A 66 8.47 5.67 -11.83
N ALA A 67 9.18 5.45 -10.71
CA ALA A 67 8.63 5.41 -9.36
C ALA A 67 7.86 6.66 -8.93
N TYR A 68 8.15 7.85 -9.48
CA TYR A 68 7.48 9.09 -9.04
C TYR A 68 5.97 9.07 -9.27
N TYR A 69 5.46 8.27 -10.20
CA TYR A 69 4.02 8.06 -10.37
C TYR A 69 3.35 7.48 -9.12
N ALA A 70 4.11 6.80 -8.26
CA ALA A 70 3.61 6.30 -6.97
C ALA A 70 3.24 7.43 -6.00
N LEU A 71 3.69 8.67 -6.19
CA LEU A 71 3.26 9.79 -5.35
C LEU A 71 1.74 10.01 -5.38
N ILE A 72 1.09 9.62 -6.48
CA ILE A 72 -0.38 9.64 -6.61
C ILE A 72 -1.04 8.76 -5.54
N SER A 73 -0.36 7.71 -5.06
CA SER A 73 -0.88 6.84 -4.00
C SER A 73 -1.02 7.54 -2.65
N LEU A 74 -0.38 8.69 -2.45
CA LEU A 74 -0.53 9.47 -1.20
C LEU A 74 -1.85 10.21 -1.14
N ILE A 75 -2.50 10.46 -2.29
CA ILE A 75 -3.78 11.16 -2.38
C ILE A 75 -4.91 10.15 -2.55
N ILE A 76 -4.74 9.20 -3.48
CA ILE A 76 -5.79 8.26 -3.88
C ILE A 76 -5.39 6.80 -3.68
N GLY A 77 -4.55 6.50 -2.68
CA GLY A 77 -3.91 5.19 -2.50
C GLY A 77 -4.84 3.99 -2.57
N PHE A 78 -5.99 4.05 -1.91
CA PHE A 78 -6.98 2.96 -1.95
C PHE A 78 -7.59 2.75 -3.34
N VAL A 79 -7.96 3.85 -4.01
CA VAL A 79 -8.51 3.80 -5.37
C VAL A 79 -7.45 3.30 -6.36
N LEU A 80 -6.21 3.78 -6.23
CA LEU A 80 -5.10 3.39 -7.09
C LEU A 80 -4.73 1.91 -6.92
N LEU A 81 -4.77 1.39 -5.69
CA LEU A 81 -4.62 -0.04 -5.40
C LEU A 81 -5.68 -0.85 -6.16
N PHE A 82 -6.95 -0.45 -6.07
CA PHE A 82 -8.05 -1.10 -6.79
C PHE A 82 -7.83 -1.06 -8.30
N ILE A 83 -7.46 0.10 -8.87
CA ILE A 83 -7.18 0.23 -10.30
C ILE A 83 -6.04 -0.71 -10.70
N LEU A 84 -4.87 -0.59 -10.07
CA LEU A 84 -3.65 -1.33 -10.45
C LEU A 84 -3.73 -2.84 -10.16
N ALA A 85 -4.74 -3.28 -9.39
CA ALA A 85 -5.07 -4.69 -9.18
C ALA A 85 -5.61 -5.38 -10.45
N PHE A 86 -6.41 -4.68 -11.25
CA PHE A 86 -7.06 -5.25 -12.43
C PHE A 86 -6.20 -5.15 -13.69
N PHE A 87 -5.16 -4.30 -13.70
CA PHE A 87 -4.26 -4.19 -14.84
C PHE A 87 -3.12 -5.21 -14.78
N LYS A 88 -3.00 -5.98 -15.87
CA LYS A 88 -1.87 -6.86 -16.12
C LYS A 88 -0.63 -6.04 -16.45
N SER A 89 0.49 -6.34 -15.79
CA SER A 89 1.79 -5.72 -16.07
C SER A 89 2.29 -6.01 -17.49
N ASP A 90 3.19 -5.17 -17.99
CA ASP A 90 3.78 -5.34 -19.32
C ASP A 90 4.52 -6.68 -19.41
N PRO A 91 4.36 -7.41 -20.53
CA PRO A 91 5.07 -8.68 -20.73
C PRO A 91 6.55 -8.43 -21.01
N GLY A 92 7.41 -9.24 -20.38
CA GLY A 92 8.85 -9.26 -20.63
C GLY A 92 9.70 -8.52 -19.58
N PRO A 93 11.03 -8.54 -19.74
CA PRO A 93 11.97 -7.83 -18.87
C PRO A 93 11.70 -6.31 -18.88
N ASN A 94 11.70 -5.66 -17.70
CA ASN A 94 11.66 -4.20 -17.62
C ASN A 94 13.04 -3.62 -17.31
N ARG A 95 13.25 -2.32 -17.57
CA ARG A 95 14.51 -1.63 -17.28
C ARG A 95 14.91 -1.60 -15.80
N TYR A 96 13.99 -1.97 -14.91
CA TYR A 96 14.17 -2.01 -13.46
C TYR A 96 14.46 -3.43 -12.94
N GLY A 97 14.54 -4.44 -13.82
CA GLY A 97 14.89 -5.82 -13.49
C GLY A 97 14.60 -6.80 -14.63
N LYS A 98 15.60 -7.62 -15.01
CA LYS A 98 15.47 -8.62 -16.10
C LYS A 98 14.54 -9.79 -15.78
N ARG A 99 14.24 -10.02 -14.50
CA ARG A 99 13.36 -11.07 -13.97
C ARG A 99 12.46 -10.52 -12.87
N THR A 100 11.25 -11.08 -12.73
CA THR A 100 10.37 -10.78 -11.58
C THR A 100 11.10 -11.15 -10.28
N ASN A 101 11.27 -10.18 -9.37
CA ASN A 101 11.99 -10.33 -8.09
C ASN A 101 13.50 -10.66 -8.20
N ALA A 102 14.21 -10.22 -9.24
CA ALA A 102 15.67 -10.28 -9.28
C ALA A 102 16.28 -8.86 -9.27
N PRO A 103 17.45 -8.65 -8.65
CA PRO A 103 18.17 -7.38 -8.74
C PRO A 103 18.56 -7.07 -10.19
N ALA A 104 18.79 -5.79 -10.49
CA ALA A 104 19.34 -5.38 -11.79
C ALA A 104 20.72 -6.04 -11.97
N GLU A 105 20.92 -6.74 -13.10
CA GLU A 105 22.25 -7.21 -13.47
C GLU A 105 23.15 -5.98 -13.75
N PRO A 106 24.42 -6.02 -13.32
CA PRO A 106 25.37 -4.93 -13.50
C PRO A 106 25.63 -4.57 -14.96
#